data_AF-A0A3D2ICR3-F1
#
_entry.id   AF-A0A3D2ICR3-F1
#
_cell.length_a   1.000
_cell.length_b   1.000
_cell.length_c   1.000
_cell.angle_alpha   90.00
_cell.angle_beta   90.00
_cell.angle_gamma   90.00
#
_symmetry.space_group_name_H-M   'P 1'
#
loop_
_entity.id
_entity.type
_entity.pdbx_description
1 polymer ?
#
loop_
_entity_poly.entity_id
_entity_poly.type
_entity_poly.pdbx_seq_one_letter_code
_entity_poly.pdbx_strand_id
1 'polypeptide(L)'
;MSASEKISITLENGEEVEICIVADNPKSLQRIDNTEASSNLEAPVQLLEGYQYEYQLTNGYSIAKDDQGIVLESKLNPSTGRLSPNIYVGTLHLDIENIEKQKCGSVELEVQSIKTDYRSEYRFMLEEITEKCTDLLMQYTSPANQPFDIDHESDSETLYQRFAFLKSVLESEELWTAVHRITTNPVSSWVQTEESRDIRSVRKMNRNVVRQLAGSPNRVPLPKSHPLCKNKKMESVPAKVITLGKTDTVDTPENRFIKFALETFKNLCADFKTSSKENTRLHRESAFLEEELEEALHHSIFQKISRPVTLPLN
;
A
#
# COMPACT_ATOMS: atom_id res chain seq x y z
N MET A 1 25.12 23.40 -25.54
CA MET A 1 25.66 23.36 -24.17
C MET A 1 25.38 21.96 -23.67
N SER A 2 26.40 21.18 -23.36
CA SER A 2 26.24 19.82 -22.82
C SER A 2 25.68 19.92 -21.40
N ALA A 3 24.69 19.10 -21.04
CA ALA A 3 24.22 19.01 -19.66
C ALA A 3 25.17 18.12 -18.86
N SER A 4 25.50 18.49 -17.63
CA SER A 4 26.35 17.70 -16.75
C SER A 4 25.76 17.63 -15.35
N GLU A 5 25.67 16.44 -14.78
CA GLU A 5 25.20 16.20 -13.42
C GLU A 5 26.29 15.54 -12.59
N LYS A 6 26.36 15.90 -11.31
CA LYS A 6 27.30 15.33 -10.35
C LYS A 6 26.55 14.62 -9.24
N ILE A 7 27.00 13.41 -8.93
CA ILE A 7 26.45 12.58 -7.86
C ILE A 7 27.61 12.21 -6.93
N SER A 8 27.45 12.53 -5.65
CA SER A 8 28.38 12.12 -4.60
C SER A 8 27.91 10.77 -4.05
N ILE A 9 28.81 9.79 -4.03
CA ILE A 9 28.56 8.43 -3.57
C ILE A 9 29.42 8.19 -2.34
N THR A 10 28.79 7.82 -1.23
CA THR A 10 29.49 7.40 -0.02
C THR A 10 29.84 5.91 -0.14
N LEU A 11 31.12 5.58 -0.13
CA LEU A 11 31.60 4.20 -0.17
C LEU A 11 31.45 3.50 1.19
N GLU A 12 31.53 2.16 1.20
CA GLU A 12 31.50 1.34 2.42
C GLU A 12 32.61 1.71 3.43
N ASN A 13 33.69 2.31 2.94
CA ASN A 13 34.86 2.72 3.71
C ASN A 13 34.70 4.12 4.35
N GLY A 14 33.59 4.83 4.07
CA GLY A 14 33.35 6.21 4.51
C GLY A 14 33.99 7.29 3.64
N GLU A 15 34.65 6.91 2.54
CA GLU A 15 35.17 7.86 1.53
C GLU A 15 34.05 8.30 0.58
N GLU A 16 34.08 9.57 0.15
CA GLU A 16 33.16 10.11 -0.86
C GLU A 16 33.81 10.07 -2.24
N VAL A 17 33.13 9.42 -3.19
CA VAL A 17 33.49 9.38 -4.60
C VAL A 17 32.48 10.19 -5.39
N GLU A 18 32.96 11.07 -6.27
CA GLU A 18 32.09 11.77 -7.21
C GLU A 18 32.04 11.04 -8.55
N ILE A 19 30.83 10.85 -9.08
CA ILE A 19 30.57 10.55 -10.49
C ILE A 19 29.99 11.78 -11.18
N CYS A 20 30.63 12.20 -12.26
CA CYS A 20 30.16 13.25 -13.15
C CYS A 20 29.63 12.59 -14.42
N ILE A 21 28.38 12.86 -14.78
CA ILE A 21 27.72 12.35 -15.98
C ILE A 21 27.47 13.52 -16.91
N VAL A 22 27.93 13.42 -18.15
CA VAL A 22 27.77 14.43 -19.19
C VAL A 22 26.94 13.83 -20.32
N ALA A 23 25.86 14.50 -20.67
CA ALA A 23 25.01 14.09 -21.78
C ALA A 23 25.44 14.73 -23.10
N ASP A 24 25.47 13.92 -24.16
CA ASP A 24 25.66 14.41 -25.52
C ASP A 24 24.49 15.32 -25.95
N ASN A 25 23.27 14.99 -25.49
CA ASN A 25 22.08 15.81 -25.69
C ASN A 25 21.63 16.42 -24.34
N PRO A 26 21.59 17.77 -24.20
CA PRO A 26 21.24 18.39 -22.93
C PRO A 26 19.81 18.10 -22.43
N LYS A 27 18.91 17.65 -23.30
CA LYS A 27 17.53 17.28 -22.88
C LYS A 27 17.43 15.88 -22.31
N SER A 28 18.45 15.03 -22.50
CA SER A 28 18.41 13.62 -22.14
C SER A 28 18.92 13.32 -20.74
N LEU A 29 19.49 14.32 -20.04
CA LEU A 29 19.92 14.23 -18.66
C LEU A 29 19.17 15.28 -17.85
N GLN A 30 18.45 14.84 -16.83
CA GLN A 30 17.69 15.70 -15.95
C GLN A 30 17.87 15.25 -14.50
N ARG A 31 17.80 16.20 -13.58
CA ARG A 31 17.73 15.92 -12.15
C ARG A 31 16.39 16.39 -11.62
N ILE A 32 15.64 15.46 -11.05
CA ILE A 32 14.37 15.76 -10.36
C ILE A 32 14.62 16.03 -8.88
N ASP A 33 13.64 16.62 -8.19
CA ASP A 33 13.75 16.86 -6.76
C ASP A 33 13.78 15.54 -5.98
N ASN A 34 14.51 15.49 -4.86
CA ASN A 34 14.64 14.27 -4.08
C ASN A 34 13.30 13.80 -3.51
N THR A 35 12.38 14.72 -3.23
CA THR A 35 11.02 14.38 -2.77
C THR A 35 10.20 13.73 -3.88
N GLU A 36 10.31 14.22 -5.11
CA GLU A 36 9.65 13.67 -6.30
C GLU A 36 10.24 12.31 -6.70
N ALA A 37 11.57 12.18 -6.60
CA ALA A 37 12.25 10.91 -6.81
C ALA A 37 11.79 9.86 -5.79
N SER A 38 11.71 10.26 -4.51
CA SER A 38 11.28 9.36 -3.43
C SER A 38 9.82 8.94 -3.57
N SER A 39 8.92 9.86 -3.97
CA SER A 39 7.50 9.51 -4.18
C SER A 39 7.31 8.53 -5.33
N ASN A 40 8.18 8.56 -6.33
CA ASN A 40 8.13 7.62 -7.47
C ASN A 40 9.03 6.38 -7.27
N LEU A 41 9.78 6.32 -6.16
CA LEU A 41 10.78 5.27 -5.89
C LEU A 41 11.87 5.16 -6.96
N GLU A 42 12.30 6.30 -7.49
CA GLU A 42 13.29 6.42 -8.56
C GLU A 42 14.57 7.10 -8.08
N ALA A 43 15.63 6.98 -8.89
CA ALA A 43 16.84 7.75 -8.67
C ALA A 43 16.64 9.22 -9.08
N PRO A 44 17.22 10.20 -8.35
CA PRO A 44 17.06 11.63 -8.67
C PRO A 44 17.66 12.04 -10.02
N VAL A 45 18.67 11.32 -10.50
CA VAL A 45 19.31 11.57 -11.79
C VAL A 45 18.70 10.65 -12.84
N GLN A 46 18.12 11.27 -13.86
CA GLN A 46 17.30 10.65 -14.88
C GLN A 46 18.02 10.76 -16.24
N LEU A 47 18.13 9.62 -16.92
CA LEU A 47 18.67 9.47 -18.27
C LEU A 47 17.52 9.10 -19.22
N LEU A 48 17.64 9.43 -20.50
CA LEU A 48 16.77 8.85 -21.55
C LEU A 48 17.44 7.64 -22.21
N GLU A 49 16.62 6.62 -22.53
CA GLU A 49 16.99 5.50 -23.39
C GLU A 49 17.48 5.99 -24.77
N GLY A 50 18.24 5.17 -25.51
CA GLY A 50 18.70 5.50 -26.86
C GLY A 50 19.75 6.62 -26.97
N TYR A 51 20.10 7.29 -25.88
CA TYR A 51 21.17 8.30 -25.83
C TYR A 51 22.46 7.75 -25.21
N GLN A 52 23.56 8.48 -25.43
CA GLN A 52 24.86 8.18 -24.85
C GLN A 52 25.28 9.29 -23.88
N TYR A 53 25.97 8.88 -22.83
CA TYR A 53 26.48 9.75 -21.78
C TYR A 53 27.94 9.41 -21.53
N GLU A 54 28.76 10.42 -21.31
CA GLU A 54 30.12 10.24 -20.83
C GLU A 54 30.12 10.32 -19.32
N TYR A 55 30.81 9.39 -18.65
CA TYR A 55 30.97 9.43 -17.21
C TYR A 55 32.44 9.59 -16.83
N GLN A 56 32.66 10.26 -15.71
CA GLN A 56 33.95 10.39 -15.06
C GLN A 56 33.80 10.17 -13.56
N LEU A 57 34.47 9.15 -13.05
CA LEU A 57 34.64 8.88 -11.63
C LEU A 57 35.91 9.51 -11.09
N THR A 58 35.99 9.57 -9.76
CA THR A 58 37.24 9.88 -9.06
C THR A 58 38.31 8.84 -9.42
N ASN A 59 39.55 9.31 -9.63
CA ASN A 59 40.65 8.44 -10.06
C ASN A 59 40.89 7.31 -9.05
N GLY A 60 41.05 6.09 -9.56
CA GLY A 60 41.25 4.88 -8.73
C GLY A 60 40.02 3.99 -8.64
N TYR A 61 38.86 4.48 -9.10
CA TYR A 61 37.63 3.70 -9.17
C TYR A 61 37.19 3.46 -10.62
N SER A 62 36.47 2.38 -10.86
CA SER A 62 35.84 2.03 -12.13
C SER A 62 34.42 1.54 -11.89
N ILE A 63 33.60 1.49 -12.96
CA ILE A 63 32.27 0.88 -12.89
C ILE A 63 32.40 -0.59 -13.32
N ALA A 64 31.77 -1.49 -12.56
CA ALA A 64 31.69 -2.90 -12.91
C ALA A 64 31.11 -3.07 -14.33
N LYS A 65 31.64 -4.04 -15.07
CA LYS A 65 31.10 -4.32 -16.41
C LYS A 65 29.75 -4.99 -16.26
N ASP A 66 28.79 -4.48 -17.01
CA ASP A 66 27.47 -5.07 -17.13
C ASP A 66 27.39 -5.97 -18.38
N ASP A 67 26.65 -7.08 -18.27
CA ASP A 67 26.49 -8.08 -19.33
C ASP A 67 25.71 -7.52 -20.54
N GLN A 68 24.93 -6.45 -20.34
CA GLN A 68 24.09 -5.84 -21.37
C GLN A 68 24.84 -4.76 -22.16
N GLY A 69 26.11 -4.51 -21.83
CA GLY A 69 26.96 -3.55 -22.53
C GLY A 69 26.56 -2.09 -22.32
N ILE A 70 25.80 -1.79 -21.26
CA ILE A 70 25.40 -0.42 -20.91
C ILE A 70 26.63 0.41 -20.53
N VAL A 71 27.58 -0.21 -19.83
CA VAL A 71 28.82 0.44 -19.36
C VAL A 71 29.96 0.11 -20.31
N LEU A 72 30.49 1.14 -20.98
CA LEU A 72 31.65 1.06 -21.85
C LEU A 72 32.83 1.80 -21.22
N GLU A 73 33.73 1.06 -20.60
CA GLU A 73 34.97 1.58 -20.01
C GLU A 73 35.92 2.13 -21.10
N SER A 74 36.56 3.28 -20.82
CA SER A 74 37.57 3.84 -21.71
C SER A 74 38.87 3.04 -21.65
N LYS A 75 39.45 2.74 -22.82
CA LYS A 75 40.75 2.06 -22.92
C LYS A 75 41.92 2.93 -22.42
N LEU A 76 41.71 4.24 -22.25
CA LEU A 76 42.73 5.19 -21.82
C LEU A 76 42.76 5.33 -20.30
N ASN A 77 41.59 5.42 -19.66
CA ASN A 77 41.43 5.62 -18.22
C ASN A 77 40.24 4.78 -17.71
N PRO A 78 40.46 3.83 -16.78
CA PRO A 78 39.39 3.00 -16.21
C PRO A 78 38.30 3.79 -15.47
N SER A 79 38.64 4.98 -14.96
CA SER A 79 37.70 5.87 -14.26
C SER A 79 36.83 6.70 -15.20
N THR A 80 36.99 6.57 -16.52
CA THR A 80 36.11 7.24 -17.50
C THR A 80 35.53 6.24 -18.48
N GLY A 81 34.38 6.59 -19.06
CA GLY A 81 33.76 5.75 -20.06
C GLY A 81 32.46 6.34 -20.59
N ARG A 82 31.66 5.49 -21.22
CA ARG A 82 30.34 5.82 -21.72
C ARG A 82 29.27 4.95 -21.08
N LEU A 83 28.13 5.57 -20.77
CA LEU A 83 26.88 4.89 -20.47
C LEU A 83 26.01 4.95 -21.73
N SER A 84 25.55 3.79 -22.19
CA SER A 84 24.65 3.65 -23.34
C SER A 84 23.50 2.73 -22.93
N PRO A 85 22.44 3.26 -22.31
CA PRO A 85 21.31 2.46 -21.85
C PRO A 85 20.60 1.69 -22.97
N ASN A 86 20.71 2.15 -24.22
CA ASN A 86 20.12 1.52 -25.41
C ASN A 86 18.60 1.36 -25.29
N ILE A 87 18.10 0.15 -24.98
CA ILE A 87 16.67 -0.17 -24.79
C ILE A 87 16.31 -0.41 -23.31
N TYR A 88 17.27 -0.21 -22.40
CA TYR A 88 17.06 -0.37 -20.97
C TYR A 88 16.23 0.79 -20.42
N VAL A 89 15.17 0.48 -19.68
CA VAL A 89 14.29 1.44 -19.02
C VAL A 89 14.08 0.97 -17.58
N GLY A 90 14.13 1.88 -16.62
CA GLY A 90 14.06 1.61 -15.18
C GLY A 90 15.35 1.99 -14.43
N THR A 91 15.44 1.53 -13.18
CA THR A 91 16.54 1.86 -12.26
C THR A 91 17.80 1.06 -12.57
N LEU A 92 18.79 1.73 -13.18
CA LEU A 92 20.11 1.22 -13.48
C LEU A 92 20.99 1.24 -12.22
N HIS A 93 21.34 0.05 -11.72
CA HIS A 93 22.29 -0.13 -10.64
C HIS A 93 23.71 -0.25 -11.20
N LEU A 94 24.59 0.66 -10.80
CA LEU A 94 25.99 0.67 -11.21
C LEU A 94 26.87 0.39 -9.98
N ASP A 95 27.54 -0.75 -10.00
CA ASP A 95 28.48 -1.14 -8.95
C ASP A 95 29.83 -0.45 -9.18
N ILE A 96 30.38 0.15 -8.12
CA ILE A 96 31.66 0.85 -8.14
C ILE A 96 32.73 -0.09 -7.61
N GLU A 97 33.76 -0.28 -8.41
CA GLU A 97 34.92 -1.13 -8.11
C GLU A 97 36.17 -0.29 -7.85
N ASN A 98 37.01 -0.73 -6.93
CA ASN A 98 38.36 -0.20 -6.75
C ASN A 98 39.35 -0.84 -7.76
N ILE A 99 40.62 -0.42 -7.75
CA ILE A 99 41.70 -0.93 -8.60
C ILE A 99 41.83 -2.47 -8.53
N GLU A 100 41.53 -3.06 -7.37
CA GLU A 100 41.54 -4.52 -7.15
C GLU A 100 40.28 -5.25 -7.66
N LYS A 101 39.35 -4.54 -8.33
CA LYS A 101 38.04 -5.04 -8.77
C LYS A 101 37.14 -5.56 -7.66
N GLN A 102 37.30 -5.01 -6.47
CA GLN A 102 36.39 -5.25 -5.35
C GLN A 102 35.33 -4.17 -5.34
N LYS A 103 34.07 -4.59 -5.14
CA LYS A 103 32.93 -3.68 -4.96
C LYS A 103 33.14 -2.85 -3.70
N CYS A 104 33.04 -1.53 -3.82
CA CYS A 104 33.20 -0.58 -2.71
C CYS A 104 31.98 0.33 -2.52
N GLY A 105 31.03 0.30 -3.45
CA GLY A 105 29.80 1.07 -3.40
C GLY A 105 28.91 0.80 -4.60
N SER A 106 27.77 1.48 -4.65
CA SER A 106 26.83 1.42 -5.77
C SER A 106 26.17 2.77 -5.99
N VAL A 107 25.87 3.10 -7.24
CA VAL A 107 25.08 4.28 -7.61
C VAL A 107 23.87 3.85 -8.44
N GLU A 108 22.73 4.47 -8.17
CA GLU A 108 21.48 4.23 -8.88
C GLU A 108 21.20 5.41 -9.82
N LEU A 109 20.87 5.12 -11.07
CA LEU A 109 20.42 6.08 -12.08
C LEU A 109 19.09 5.60 -12.62
N GLU A 110 18.16 6.50 -12.93
CA GLU A 110 16.89 6.11 -13.52
C GLU A 110 16.95 6.33 -15.03
N VAL A 111 16.55 5.34 -15.83
CA VAL A 111 16.49 5.45 -17.29
C VAL A 111 15.04 5.50 -17.73
N GLN A 112 14.62 6.61 -18.32
CA GLN A 112 13.29 6.81 -18.86
C GLN A 112 13.22 6.49 -20.34
N SER A 113 12.05 6.03 -20.77
CA SER A 113 11.70 5.87 -22.18
C SER A 113 11.65 7.23 -22.88
N ILE A 114 12.01 7.27 -24.17
CA ILE A 114 11.82 8.47 -25.01
C ILE A 114 10.33 8.74 -25.23
N LYS A 115 9.49 7.71 -25.15
CA LYS A 115 8.03 7.85 -25.20
C LYS A 115 7.61 8.51 -23.89
N THR A 116 7.33 9.80 -23.99
CA THR A 116 7.23 10.79 -22.89
C THR A 116 6.14 10.54 -21.86
N ASP A 117 5.50 9.37 -21.85
CA ASP A 117 4.47 9.04 -20.86
C ASP A 117 4.50 7.57 -20.41
N TYR A 118 5.69 6.94 -20.36
CA TYR A 118 5.83 5.53 -19.98
C TYR A 118 5.13 5.16 -18.67
N ARG A 119 5.13 6.03 -17.65
CA ARG A 119 4.46 5.75 -16.37
C ARG A 119 2.95 5.63 -16.55
N SER A 120 2.33 6.57 -17.28
CA SER A 120 0.90 6.53 -17.53
C SER A 120 0.54 5.47 -18.58
N GLU A 121 1.35 5.31 -19.62
CA GLU A 121 1.13 4.34 -20.71
C GLU A 121 1.27 2.90 -20.21
N TYR A 122 2.24 2.60 -19.35
CA TYR A 122 2.39 1.27 -18.75
C TYR A 122 1.24 0.96 -17.80
N ARG A 123 0.85 1.93 -16.97
CA ARG A 123 -0.31 1.80 -16.10
C ARG A 123 -1.61 1.63 -16.89
N PHE A 124 -1.82 2.44 -17.92
CA PHE A 124 -2.96 2.35 -18.82
C PHE A 124 -2.99 1.01 -19.55
N MET A 125 -1.84 0.50 -20.01
CA MET A 125 -1.74 -0.84 -20.60
C MET A 125 -2.15 -1.93 -19.60
N LEU A 126 -1.67 -1.86 -18.35
CA LEU A 126 -2.06 -2.80 -17.31
C LEU A 126 -3.55 -2.68 -16.96
N GLU A 127 -4.08 -1.46 -16.88
CA GLU A 127 -5.51 -1.20 -16.66
C GLU A 127 -6.36 -1.79 -17.81
N GLU A 128 -5.99 -1.59 -19.09
CA GLU A 128 -6.68 -2.17 -20.25
C GLU A 128 -6.63 -3.71 -20.27
N ILE A 129 -5.47 -4.30 -19.93
CA ILE A 129 -5.33 -5.76 -19.78
C ILE A 129 -6.24 -6.24 -18.65
N THR A 130 -6.26 -5.53 -17.53
CA THR A 130 -7.11 -5.86 -16.37
C THR A 130 -8.57 -5.81 -16.75
N GLU A 131 -9.03 -4.73 -17.40
CA GLU A 131 -10.40 -4.59 -17.87
C GLU A 131 -10.77 -5.77 -18.78
N LYS A 132 -9.92 -6.12 -19.75
CA LYS A 132 -10.19 -7.26 -20.64
C LYS A 132 -10.15 -8.61 -19.95
N CYS A 133 -9.24 -8.82 -19.00
CA CYS A 133 -9.19 -10.05 -18.20
C CYS A 133 -10.40 -10.16 -17.28
N THR A 134 -10.84 -9.07 -16.65
CA THR A 134 -12.05 -9.04 -15.82
C THR A 134 -13.30 -9.26 -16.66
N ASP A 135 -13.40 -8.66 -17.85
CA ASP A 135 -14.46 -8.95 -18.84
C ASP A 135 -14.50 -10.44 -19.17
N LEU A 136 -13.35 -11.06 -19.47
CA LEU A 136 -13.23 -12.49 -19.76
C LEU A 136 -13.64 -13.37 -18.57
N LEU A 137 -13.23 -13.01 -17.35
CA LEU A 137 -13.60 -13.69 -16.11
C LEU A 137 -15.08 -13.48 -15.74
N MET A 138 -15.67 -12.34 -16.08
CA MET A 138 -17.11 -12.09 -15.90
C MET A 138 -17.95 -12.77 -17.00
N GLN A 139 -17.37 -13.02 -18.18
CA GLN A 139 -17.95 -13.85 -19.24
C GLN A 139 -18.01 -15.35 -18.89
N TYR A 140 -17.62 -15.76 -17.68
CA TYR A 140 -17.64 -17.13 -17.15
C TYR A 140 -19.05 -17.75 -16.96
N THR A 141 -20.06 -17.24 -17.67
CA THR A 141 -21.27 -18.03 -17.97
C THR A 141 -21.04 -19.03 -19.12
N SER A 142 -19.83 -19.08 -19.69
CA SER A 142 -19.43 -20.10 -20.67
C SER A 142 -19.21 -21.46 -19.99
N PRO A 143 -19.84 -22.55 -20.45
CA PRO A 143 -19.89 -23.85 -19.76
C PRO A 143 -18.58 -24.67 -19.75
N ALA A 144 -17.46 -24.07 -20.14
CA ALA A 144 -16.16 -24.75 -20.21
C ALA A 144 -15.30 -24.38 -18.99
N ASN A 145 -15.27 -25.28 -18.00
CA ASN A 145 -14.32 -25.20 -16.88
C ASN A 145 -12.92 -25.51 -17.39
N GLN A 146 -12.08 -24.49 -17.58
CA GLN A 146 -10.64 -24.68 -17.73
C GLN A 146 -9.98 -24.47 -16.37
N PRO A 147 -9.32 -25.48 -15.79
CA PRO A 147 -8.51 -25.28 -14.59
C PRO A 147 -7.31 -24.42 -14.98
N PHE A 148 -7.26 -23.21 -14.43
CA PHE A 148 -6.04 -22.41 -14.42
C PHE A 148 -5.26 -22.80 -13.17
N ASP A 149 -4.22 -23.60 -13.35
CA ASP A 149 -3.20 -23.75 -12.31
C ASP A 149 -2.23 -22.57 -12.44
N ILE A 150 -2.09 -21.84 -11.34
CA ILE A 150 -1.05 -20.82 -11.20
C ILE A 150 0.25 -21.59 -10.98
N ASP A 151 1.18 -21.51 -11.94
CA ASP A 151 2.52 -22.02 -11.70
C ASP A 151 3.13 -21.23 -10.53
N HIS A 152 3.48 -21.95 -9.47
CA HIS A 152 4.04 -21.39 -8.24
C HIS A 152 5.58 -21.46 -8.23
N GLU A 153 6.21 -22.09 -9.22
CA GLU A 153 7.68 -22.17 -9.38
C GLU A 153 8.25 -21.11 -10.34
N SER A 154 7.62 -19.94 -10.42
CA SER A 154 7.94 -19.01 -11.51
C SER A 154 9.06 -18.01 -11.17
N ASP A 155 9.92 -17.82 -12.17
CA ASP A 155 11.06 -16.90 -12.30
C ASP A 155 10.85 -15.50 -11.68
N SER A 156 11.92 -14.83 -11.26
CA SER A 156 11.86 -13.48 -10.64
C SER A 156 11.12 -12.43 -11.49
N GLU A 157 11.11 -12.61 -12.82
CA GLU A 157 10.41 -11.77 -13.78
C GLU A 157 8.87 -11.89 -13.66
N THR A 158 8.35 -13.10 -13.44
CA THR A 158 6.91 -13.34 -13.26
C THR A 158 6.39 -12.80 -11.93
N LEU A 159 7.24 -12.80 -10.90
CA LEU A 159 6.91 -12.28 -9.58
C LEU A 159 6.77 -10.75 -9.63
N TYR A 160 7.68 -10.06 -10.32
CA TYR A 160 7.54 -8.62 -10.56
C TYR A 160 6.32 -8.28 -11.41
N GLN A 161 6.01 -9.06 -12.46
CA GLN A 161 4.80 -8.84 -13.26
C GLN A 161 3.51 -8.95 -12.43
N ARG A 162 3.40 -9.96 -11.56
CA ARG A 162 2.26 -10.10 -10.63
C ARG A 162 2.17 -8.92 -9.66
N PHE A 163 3.31 -8.46 -9.16
CA PHE A 163 3.35 -7.29 -8.29
C PHE A 163 2.97 -6.00 -9.03
N ALA A 164 3.48 -5.79 -10.25
CA ALA A 164 3.16 -4.62 -11.08
C ALA A 164 1.67 -4.53 -11.38
N PHE A 165 1.01 -5.67 -11.61
CA PHE A 165 -0.44 -5.75 -11.74
C PHE A 165 -1.17 -5.38 -10.44
N LEU A 166 -0.73 -5.90 -9.30
CA LEU A 166 -1.32 -5.52 -8.00
C LEU A 166 -1.13 -4.01 -7.75
N LYS A 167 0.06 -3.49 -8.04
CA LYS A 167 0.43 -2.08 -7.92
C LYS A 167 -0.47 -1.20 -8.78
N SER A 168 -0.73 -1.54 -10.04
CA SER A 168 -1.62 -0.73 -10.89
C SER A 168 -3.04 -0.64 -10.36
N VAL A 169 -3.55 -1.71 -9.74
CA VAL A 169 -4.88 -1.70 -9.09
C VAL A 169 -4.84 -0.87 -7.80
N LEU A 170 -3.80 -1.01 -6.98
CA LEU A 170 -3.67 -0.28 -5.71
C LEU A 170 -3.40 1.21 -5.89
N GLU A 171 -2.67 1.62 -6.92
CA GLU A 171 -2.41 3.04 -7.24
C GLU A 171 -3.57 3.70 -8.00
N SER A 172 -4.67 2.96 -8.25
CA SER A 172 -5.86 3.50 -8.92
C SER A 172 -6.52 4.63 -8.10
N GLU A 173 -6.76 5.78 -8.74
CA GLU A 173 -7.45 6.90 -8.09
C GLU A 173 -8.87 6.51 -7.68
N GLU A 174 -9.50 5.64 -8.47
CA GLU A 174 -10.84 5.10 -8.19
C GLU A 174 -10.91 4.34 -6.87
N LEU A 175 -9.92 3.47 -6.59
CA LEU A 175 -9.85 2.71 -5.34
C LEU A 175 -9.72 3.64 -4.15
N TRP A 176 -8.76 4.57 -4.18
CA TRP A 176 -8.52 5.49 -3.07
C TRP A 176 -9.68 6.47 -2.86
N THR A 177 -10.32 6.91 -3.94
CA THR A 177 -11.55 7.72 -3.86
C THR A 177 -12.68 6.92 -3.20
N ALA A 178 -12.83 5.63 -3.53
CA ALA A 178 -13.81 4.76 -2.90
C ALA A 178 -13.52 4.54 -1.41
N VAL A 179 -12.26 4.26 -1.04
CA VAL A 179 -11.82 4.12 0.36
C VAL A 179 -12.06 5.41 1.14
N HIS A 180 -11.76 6.57 0.57
CA HIS A 180 -12.03 7.87 1.18
C HIS A 180 -13.53 8.11 1.39
N ARG A 181 -14.37 7.74 0.41
CA ARG A 181 -15.83 7.85 0.53
C ARG A 181 -16.40 6.96 1.63
N ILE A 182 -15.90 5.74 1.76
CA ILE A 182 -16.31 4.78 2.80
C ILE A 182 -15.90 5.29 4.19
N THR A 183 -14.69 5.84 4.32
CA THR A 183 -14.20 6.37 5.59
C THR A 183 -14.86 7.70 5.99
N THR A 184 -15.33 8.50 5.04
CA THR A 184 -16.08 9.73 5.34
C THR A 184 -17.55 9.48 5.63
N ASN A 185 -18.17 8.49 4.98
CA ASN A 185 -19.58 8.15 5.16
C ASN A 185 -19.79 6.63 5.20
N PRO A 186 -19.42 5.98 6.33
CA PRO A 186 -19.54 4.53 6.46
C PRO A 186 -21.01 4.11 6.52
N VAL A 187 -21.30 2.93 5.96
CA VAL A 187 -22.62 2.32 6.13
C VAL A 187 -22.83 2.05 7.61
N SER A 188 -23.96 2.48 8.16
CA SER A 188 -24.31 2.28 9.56
C SER A 188 -25.58 1.44 9.69
N SER A 189 -25.64 0.65 10.76
CA SER A 189 -26.77 -0.22 11.06
C SER A 189 -27.17 -0.09 12.53
N TRP A 190 -28.46 -0.26 12.79
CA TRP A 190 -28.98 -0.23 14.15
C TRP A 190 -28.77 -1.57 14.83
N VAL A 191 -27.94 -1.59 15.88
CA VAL A 191 -27.79 -2.76 16.75
C VAL A 191 -28.48 -2.51 18.09
N GLN A 192 -29.15 -3.56 18.58
CA GLN A 192 -29.75 -3.54 19.91
C GLN A 192 -28.68 -3.83 20.95
N THR A 193 -28.46 -2.89 21.86
CA THR A 193 -27.49 -3.01 22.96
C THR A 193 -28.22 -2.95 24.30
N GLU A 194 -27.75 -3.74 25.26
CA GLU A 194 -28.28 -3.70 26.63
C GLU A 194 -27.72 -2.48 27.37
N GLU A 195 -28.59 -1.52 27.69
CA GLU A 195 -28.23 -0.33 28.43
C GLU A 195 -28.80 -0.36 29.84
N SER A 196 -27.96 -0.07 30.84
CA SER A 196 -28.39 0.11 32.23
C SER A 196 -28.93 1.52 32.43
N ARG A 197 -30.25 1.66 32.56
CA ARG A 197 -30.93 2.95 32.77
C ARG A 197 -31.53 3.05 34.16
N ASP A 198 -31.56 4.26 34.72
CA ASP A 198 -32.32 4.54 35.94
C ASP A 198 -33.80 4.22 35.70
N ILE A 199 -34.44 3.50 36.62
CA ILE A 199 -35.86 3.14 36.50
C ILE A 199 -36.78 4.35 36.26
N ARG A 200 -36.38 5.53 36.74
CA ARG A 200 -37.12 6.79 36.60
C ARG A 200 -37.10 7.34 35.18
N SER A 201 -36.08 7.01 34.37
CA SER A 201 -35.97 7.49 32.99
C SER A 201 -36.66 6.57 31.97
N VAL A 202 -37.12 5.39 32.41
CA VAL A 202 -37.80 4.41 31.55
C VAL A 202 -39.24 4.83 31.30
N ARG A 203 -39.53 5.31 30.08
CA ARG A 203 -40.88 5.75 29.67
C ARG A 203 -41.84 4.61 29.33
N LYS A 204 -41.34 3.54 28.69
CA LYS A 204 -42.14 2.40 28.24
C LYS A 204 -41.68 1.12 28.93
N MET A 205 -42.56 0.54 29.74
CA MET A 205 -42.29 -0.71 30.46
C MET A 205 -42.57 -1.91 29.56
N ASN A 206 -41.51 -2.59 29.12
CA ASN A 206 -41.63 -3.87 28.40
C ASN A 206 -41.65 -5.05 29.39
N ARG A 207 -42.05 -6.24 28.93
CA ARG A 207 -42.07 -7.48 29.74
C ARG A 207 -40.75 -7.71 30.50
N ASN A 208 -39.62 -7.43 29.86
CA ASN A 208 -38.28 -7.55 30.47
C ASN A 208 -38.08 -6.60 31.65
N VAL A 209 -38.55 -5.35 31.54
CA VAL A 209 -38.45 -4.35 32.62
C VAL A 209 -39.37 -4.72 33.78
N VAL A 210 -40.58 -5.21 33.49
CA VAL A 210 -41.53 -5.67 34.52
C VAL A 210 -40.96 -6.85 35.30
N ARG A 211 -40.29 -7.81 34.63
CA ARG A 211 -39.58 -8.91 35.30
C ARG A 211 -38.47 -8.40 36.22
N GLN A 212 -37.72 -7.39 35.78
CA GLN A 212 -36.64 -6.79 36.58
C GLN A 212 -37.17 -5.98 37.77
N LEU A 213 -38.32 -5.32 37.64
CA LEU A 213 -38.99 -4.65 38.76
C LEU A 213 -39.34 -5.62 39.90
N ALA A 214 -39.66 -6.88 39.59
CA ALA A 214 -39.99 -7.90 40.58
C ALA A 214 -38.77 -8.58 41.22
N GLY A 215 -37.65 -8.74 40.48
CA GLY A 215 -36.52 -9.57 40.93
C GLY A 215 -35.14 -8.91 40.99
N SER A 216 -34.94 -7.70 40.48
CA SER A 216 -33.60 -7.10 40.38
C SER A 216 -33.05 -6.64 41.76
N PRO A 217 -31.74 -6.81 42.02
CA PRO A 217 -31.07 -6.33 43.24
C PRO A 217 -30.87 -4.81 43.24
N ASN A 218 -30.32 -4.27 44.35
CA ASN A 218 -30.09 -2.83 44.55
C ASN A 218 -31.37 -1.99 44.47
N ARG A 219 -32.22 -2.15 45.50
CA ARG A 219 -33.54 -1.55 45.58
C ARG A 219 -33.55 -0.29 46.42
N VAL A 220 -34.21 0.74 45.91
CA VAL A 220 -34.48 2.00 46.59
C VAL A 220 -35.90 1.94 47.17
N PRO A 221 -36.08 2.23 48.47
CA PRO A 221 -37.41 2.26 49.07
C PRO A 221 -38.25 3.37 48.44
N LEU A 222 -39.53 3.07 48.21
CA LEU A 222 -40.47 4.06 47.72
C LEU A 222 -40.96 4.93 48.88
N PRO A 223 -41.16 6.25 48.68
CA PRO A 223 -41.80 7.09 49.68
C PRO A 223 -43.19 6.56 50.04
N LYS A 224 -43.59 6.64 51.32
CA LYS A 224 -44.91 6.18 51.80
C LYS A 224 -46.09 6.87 51.12
N SER A 225 -45.88 8.07 50.58
CA SER A 225 -46.88 8.83 49.79
C SER A 225 -47.05 8.31 48.35
N HIS A 226 -46.13 7.47 47.85
CA HIS A 226 -46.15 7.00 46.47
C HIS A 226 -47.33 6.04 46.23
N PRO A 227 -48.10 6.17 45.12
CA PRO A 227 -49.28 5.34 44.86
C PRO A 227 -49.04 3.82 44.91
N LEU A 228 -47.87 3.37 44.46
CA LEU A 228 -47.48 1.95 44.50
C LEU A 228 -47.27 1.42 45.93
N CYS A 229 -46.73 2.25 46.83
CA CYS A 229 -46.54 1.92 48.23
C CYS A 229 -47.88 2.04 48.99
N LYS A 230 -48.67 3.08 48.72
CA LYS A 230 -49.99 3.31 49.33
C LYS A 230 -50.97 2.17 49.06
N ASN A 231 -50.95 1.62 47.85
CA ASN A 231 -51.78 0.49 47.46
C ASN A 231 -51.19 -0.88 47.85
N LYS A 232 -50.13 -0.90 48.67
CA LYS A 232 -49.38 -2.11 49.11
C LYS A 232 -48.95 -3.03 47.95
N LYS A 233 -48.72 -2.47 46.75
CA LYS A 233 -48.32 -3.25 45.59
C LYS A 233 -46.80 -3.45 45.53
N MET A 234 -46.03 -2.44 45.92
CA MET A 234 -44.56 -2.49 45.97
C MET A 234 -44.03 -1.54 47.05
N GLU A 235 -43.06 -1.99 47.84
CA GLU A 235 -42.39 -1.19 48.88
C GLU A 235 -41.07 -0.56 48.39
N SER A 236 -40.46 -1.15 47.37
CA SER A 236 -39.19 -0.71 46.81
C SER A 236 -39.08 -1.02 45.32
N VAL A 237 -38.24 -0.27 44.61
CA VAL A 237 -37.97 -0.45 43.18
C VAL A 237 -36.46 -0.54 42.94
N PRO A 238 -35.99 -1.32 41.95
CA PRO A 238 -34.57 -1.33 41.60
C PRO A 238 -34.11 0.05 41.13
N ALA A 239 -32.90 0.45 41.53
CA ALA A 239 -32.31 1.74 41.14
C ALA A 239 -32.08 1.85 39.62
N LYS A 240 -31.67 0.73 38.99
CA LYS A 240 -31.42 0.63 37.55
C LYS A 240 -32.08 -0.62 36.98
N VAL A 241 -32.44 -0.55 35.71
CA VAL A 241 -32.95 -1.67 34.91
C VAL A 241 -32.24 -1.72 33.57
N ILE A 242 -32.06 -2.93 33.06
CA ILE A 242 -31.49 -3.21 31.75
C ILE A 242 -32.60 -3.05 30.71
N THR A 243 -32.39 -2.15 29.77
CA THR A 243 -33.28 -1.88 28.64
C THR A 243 -32.54 -2.08 27.33
N LEU A 244 -33.25 -2.50 26.28
CA LEU A 244 -32.67 -2.58 24.93
C LEU A 244 -32.67 -1.17 24.32
N GLY A 245 -31.48 -0.58 24.22
CA GLY A 245 -31.21 0.62 23.44
C GLY A 245 -30.97 0.25 21.97
N LYS A 246 -31.19 1.21 21.08
CA LYS A 246 -30.71 1.11 19.69
C LYS A 246 -29.53 2.06 19.59
N THR A 247 -28.35 1.51 19.36
CA THR A 247 -27.14 2.29 19.09
C THR A 247 -26.77 2.09 17.64
N ASP A 248 -26.33 3.17 17.00
CA ASP A 248 -25.82 3.09 15.64
C ASP A 248 -24.44 2.44 15.66
N THR A 249 -24.20 1.49 14.77
CA THR A 249 -22.90 0.83 14.62
C THR A 249 -22.44 0.87 13.17
N VAL A 250 -21.15 1.13 13.00
CA VAL A 250 -20.44 1.04 11.70
C VAL A 250 -19.93 -0.38 11.44
N ASP A 251 -20.10 -1.30 12.38
CA ASP A 251 -19.65 -2.69 12.25
C ASP A 251 -20.65 -3.53 11.42
N THR A 252 -20.73 -3.22 10.12
CA THR A 252 -21.61 -3.90 9.15
C THR A 252 -20.85 -4.91 8.29
N PRO A 253 -21.51 -5.92 7.71
CA PRO A 253 -20.86 -6.90 6.82
C PRO A 253 -20.07 -6.26 5.67
N GLU A 254 -20.59 -5.17 5.09
CA GLU A 254 -19.97 -4.43 3.99
C GLU A 254 -18.66 -3.78 4.46
N ASN A 255 -18.70 -3.08 5.59
CA ASN A 255 -17.52 -2.43 6.16
C ASN A 255 -16.47 -3.46 6.62
N ARG A 256 -16.91 -4.61 7.16
CA ARG A 256 -16.04 -5.75 7.48
C ARG A 256 -15.36 -6.33 6.25
N PHE A 257 -16.10 -6.44 5.14
CA PHE A 257 -15.55 -6.91 3.86
C PHE A 257 -14.48 -5.96 3.33
N ILE A 258 -14.73 -4.64 3.37
CA ILE A 258 -13.75 -3.64 2.93
C ILE A 258 -12.48 -3.72 3.78
N LYS A 259 -12.62 -3.80 5.11
CA LYS A 259 -11.48 -3.98 6.02
C LYS A 259 -10.69 -5.24 5.67
N PHE A 260 -11.38 -6.35 5.43
CA PHE A 260 -10.75 -7.61 5.04
C PHE A 260 -10.02 -7.53 3.69
N ALA A 261 -10.61 -6.86 2.70
CA ALA A 261 -9.98 -6.67 1.39
C ALA A 261 -8.67 -5.88 1.52
N LEU A 262 -8.69 -4.77 2.25
CA LEU A 262 -7.48 -3.97 2.53
C LEU A 262 -6.43 -4.75 3.32
N GLU A 263 -6.83 -5.52 4.35
CA GLU A 263 -5.93 -6.42 5.08
C GLU A 263 -5.32 -7.50 4.16
N THR A 264 -6.09 -8.01 3.21
CA THR A 264 -5.63 -9.02 2.24
C THR A 264 -4.61 -8.42 1.28
N PHE A 265 -4.88 -7.23 0.73
CA PHE A 265 -3.91 -6.52 -0.11
C PHE A 265 -2.62 -6.21 0.64
N LYS A 266 -2.71 -5.81 1.92
CA LYS A 266 -1.54 -5.55 2.76
C LYS A 266 -0.69 -6.81 2.93
N ASN A 267 -1.33 -7.94 3.24
CA ASN A 267 -0.62 -9.22 3.40
C ASN A 267 0.05 -9.66 2.10
N LEU A 268 -0.62 -9.47 0.94
CA LEU A 268 -0.01 -9.74 -0.36
C LEU A 268 1.23 -8.87 -0.61
N CYS A 269 1.18 -7.57 -0.31
CA CYS A 269 2.35 -6.70 -0.39
C CYS A 269 3.50 -7.18 0.52
N ALA A 270 3.19 -7.62 1.75
CA ALA A 270 4.17 -8.20 2.67
C ALA A 270 4.78 -9.51 2.15
N ASP A 271 3.99 -10.36 1.47
CA ASP A 271 4.47 -11.59 0.84
C ASP A 271 5.45 -11.28 -0.31
N PHE A 272 5.15 -10.28 -1.15
CA PHE A 272 6.04 -9.81 -2.22
C PHE A 272 7.34 -9.23 -1.66
N LYS A 273 7.25 -8.43 -0.59
CA LYS A 273 8.41 -7.88 0.11
C LYS A 273 9.33 -8.98 0.65
N THR A 274 8.77 -9.98 1.31
CA THR A 274 9.51 -11.11 1.89
C THR A 274 10.14 -12.00 0.81
N SER A 275 9.48 -12.14 -0.33
CA SER A 275 9.96 -12.95 -1.48
C SER A 275 11.04 -12.24 -2.30
N SER A 276 11.24 -10.94 -2.09
CA SER A 276 12.21 -10.11 -2.80
C SER A 276 13.55 -9.99 -2.04
N LYS A 277 14.66 -9.80 -2.77
CA LYS A 277 15.94 -9.47 -2.14
C LYS A 277 15.91 -8.04 -1.59
N GLU A 278 16.55 -7.82 -0.44
CA GLU A 278 16.69 -6.48 0.16
C GLU A 278 17.29 -5.50 -0.86
N ASN A 279 16.81 -4.25 -0.84
CA ASN A 279 17.18 -3.15 -1.75
C ASN A 279 16.77 -3.29 -3.24
N THR A 280 16.01 -4.32 -3.62
CA THR A 280 15.42 -4.35 -4.97
C THR A 280 14.26 -3.37 -5.11
N ARG A 281 13.99 -2.90 -6.34
CA ARG A 281 12.82 -2.06 -6.66
C ARG A 281 11.52 -2.67 -6.13
N LEU A 282 11.32 -3.96 -6.38
CA LEU A 282 10.18 -4.72 -5.86
C LEU A 282 10.06 -4.62 -4.33
N HIS A 283 11.16 -4.75 -3.60
CA HIS A 283 11.16 -4.63 -2.13
C HIS A 283 10.71 -3.24 -1.67
N ARG A 284 11.22 -2.18 -2.31
CA ARG A 284 10.89 -0.80 -1.97
C ARG A 284 9.44 -0.48 -2.31
N GLU A 285 8.99 -0.86 -3.51
CA GLU A 285 7.61 -0.64 -3.98
C GLU A 285 6.59 -1.42 -3.13
N SER A 286 6.89 -2.67 -2.79
CA SER A 286 6.01 -3.47 -1.93
C SER A 286 5.94 -2.92 -0.49
N ALA A 287 7.07 -2.45 0.06
CA ALA A 287 7.10 -1.82 1.37
C ALA A 287 6.33 -0.49 1.40
N PHE A 288 6.41 0.31 0.35
CA PHE A 288 5.66 1.56 0.24
C PHE A 288 4.14 1.32 0.21
N LEU A 289 3.67 0.40 -0.64
CA LEU A 289 2.25 0.05 -0.71
C LEU A 289 1.73 -0.61 0.58
N GLU A 290 2.58 -1.40 1.25
CA GLU A 290 2.26 -1.96 2.57
C GLU A 290 2.00 -0.86 3.59
N GLU A 291 2.83 0.20 3.60
CA GLU A 291 2.69 1.35 4.50
C GLU A 291 1.44 2.20 4.18
N GLU A 292 1.16 2.49 2.91
CA GLU A 292 -0.07 3.22 2.52
C GLU A 292 -1.35 2.47 2.94
N LEU A 293 -1.39 1.16 2.71
CA LEU A 293 -2.51 0.32 3.14
C LEU A 293 -2.63 0.26 4.67
N GLU A 294 -1.49 0.26 5.36
CA GLU A 294 -1.47 0.30 6.81
C GLU A 294 -2.00 1.63 7.35
N GLU A 295 -1.60 2.77 6.79
CA GLU A 295 -2.14 4.09 7.15
C GLU A 295 -3.66 4.14 6.95
N ALA A 296 -4.15 3.63 5.82
CA ALA A 296 -5.58 3.54 5.54
C ALA A 296 -6.32 2.72 6.60
N LEU A 297 -5.77 1.56 7.00
CA LEU A 297 -6.33 0.68 8.02
C LEU A 297 -6.28 1.25 9.45
N HIS A 298 -5.38 2.21 9.72
CA HIS A 298 -5.31 2.90 11.01
C HIS A 298 -6.48 3.86 11.26
N HIS A 299 -7.28 4.17 10.23
CA HIS A 299 -8.43 5.06 10.38
C HIS A 299 -9.42 4.58 11.47
N SER A 300 -9.99 5.53 12.21
CA SER A 300 -10.82 5.27 13.42
C SER A 300 -12.05 4.38 13.18
N ILE A 301 -12.54 4.31 11.93
CA ILE A 301 -13.64 3.44 11.53
C ILE A 301 -13.19 1.98 11.50
N PHE A 302 -12.05 1.68 10.87
CA PHE A 302 -11.53 0.33 10.77
C PHE A 302 -11.11 -0.25 12.13
N GLN A 303 -10.75 0.60 13.09
CA GLN A 303 -10.53 0.18 14.48
C GLN A 303 -11.81 -0.31 15.18
N LYS A 304 -12.99 0.19 14.78
CA LYS A 304 -14.29 -0.18 15.36
C LYS A 304 -14.96 -1.35 14.64
N ILE A 305 -14.42 -1.76 13.49
CA ILE A 305 -14.95 -2.84 12.66
C ILE A 305 -14.30 -4.18 13.04
N SER A 306 -15.13 -5.19 13.25
CA SER A 306 -14.70 -6.55 13.60
C SER A 306 -14.14 -7.30 12.38
N ARG A 307 -13.53 -8.46 12.59
CA ARG A 307 -13.18 -9.35 11.47
C ARG A 307 -14.45 -9.91 10.80
N PRO A 308 -14.44 -10.18 9.48
CA PRO A 308 -15.57 -10.82 8.81
C PRO A 308 -15.82 -12.21 9.41
N VAL A 309 -17.09 -12.54 9.63
CA VAL A 309 -17.53 -13.84 10.18
C VAL A 309 -17.85 -14.84 9.06
N THR A 310 -18.28 -14.33 7.91
CA THR A 310 -18.61 -15.10 6.71
C THR A 310 -18.26 -14.27 5.47
N LEU A 311 -17.48 -14.86 4.55
CA LEU A 311 -17.25 -14.31 3.22
C LEU A 311 -18.22 -15.03 2.26
N PRO A 312 -19.14 -14.32 1.59
CA PRO A 312 -19.89 -14.91 0.49
C PRO A 312 -18.94 -15.04 -0.70
N LEU A 313 -18.17 -16.13 -0.73
CA LEU A 313 -17.53 -16.60 -1.94
C LEU A 313 -18.63 -17.35 -2.70
N ASN A 314 -19.04 -16.82 -3.85
CA ASN A 314 -19.98 -17.51 -4.75
C ASN A 314 -19.37 -18.83 -5.23
#